data_AF-B4K3M3-F1
#
_entry.id   AF-B4K3M3-F1
#
_cell.length_a   1.000
_cell.length_b   1.000
_cell.length_c   1.000
_cell.angle_alpha   90.00
_cell.angle_beta   90.00
_cell.angle_gamma   90.00
#
_symmetry.space_group_name_H-M   'P 1'
#
loop_
_entity.id
_entity.type
_entity.pdbx_description
1 polymer ?
#
loop_
_entity_poly.entity_id
_entity_poly.type
_entity_poly.pdbx_seq_one_letter_code
_entity_poly.pdbx_strand_id
1 'polypeptide(L)'
;WRAHPETLQDSLTGVLRLNDEELVKFLQDVLDALFAMFSNEEGNSTQHSGLVFHVLVSIFSLLQSNKFQHFRPVMNEYIENHFAAALVYKGLITSVEHMAVFMTKAEHPDPFQKCFGSLEYIFKLLIQSRRLFARATGGQYEDSFRRDLHSLFTALNGMLAVPSYDVIIPTQEALLNSTGVVLEQLKDTLPAPELGMLARNMLDAIPRGAPNRLIQAKLQAVKDLVSGELFHEDDSRTVVLSVACKHLRMHLSRRDELRLCAEILSEILTQLYELQREQRDKVTNTLQHDLDSLCKNILGILIRTISIIMEGSHAVLPPLVACLLGLLQLLDETHYKRYWDELTPNKDPRDLKDFLSKSLLVYEELLTQDWLVFPTDWLIMKLAANDVMRKSLEEFAKPLVYRFLGPHAFDSQLWWSYFSLAVTFLTQPSLQLEQYREPKRLKILHSHGDMRVLMGFQILSMWSQLGEQKLHFIPSMVGPFLEVTLVPEPALRKATLSVFYDMMQCEQAARGSFRLVESELIDKLDLLISENKGDDEYRELFSTM
;
A
#
# COMPACT_ATOMS: atom_id res chain seq x y z
N TRP A 1 19.66 -11.21 49.08
CA TRP A 1 18.59 -10.20 49.17
C TRP A 1 17.62 -10.49 50.32
N ARG A 2 16.99 -11.67 50.44
CA ARG A 2 16.07 -11.98 51.57
C ARG A 2 16.74 -11.92 52.95
N ALA A 3 17.98 -12.39 53.05
CA ALA A 3 18.74 -12.41 54.32
C ALA A 3 19.41 -11.07 54.68
N HIS A 4 19.68 -10.23 53.67
CA HIS A 4 20.39 -8.94 53.79
C HIS A 4 19.74 -7.89 52.88
N PRO A 5 18.57 -7.33 53.25
CA PRO A 5 17.89 -6.32 52.46
C PRO A 5 18.69 -5.02 52.29
N GLU A 6 19.55 -4.71 53.26
CA GLU A 6 20.40 -3.52 53.30
C GLU A 6 21.43 -3.47 52.16
N THR A 7 21.91 -4.63 51.68
CA THR A 7 22.89 -4.72 50.59
C THR A 7 22.24 -4.83 49.21
N LEU A 8 20.91 -4.73 49.12
CA LEU A 8 20.16 -5.01 47.90
C LEU A 8 20.47 -3.99 46.79
N GLN A 9 20.59 -2.71 47.14
CA GLN A 9 20.92 -1.66 46.17
C GLN A 9 22.30 -1.89 45.53
N ASP A 10 23.30 -2.24 46.34
CA ASP A 10 24.65 -2.57 45.85
C ASP A 10 24.64 -3.83 44.99
N SER A 11 23.85 -4.84 45.38
CA SER A 11 23.71 -6.10 44.63
C SER A 11 23.10 -5.87 43.25
N LEU A 12 21.99 -5.11 43.17
CA LEU A 12 21.33 -4.78 41.90
C LEU A 12 22.23 -3.92 41.00
N THR A 13 22.98 -2.98 41.58
CA THR A 13 23.97 -2.19 40.83
C THR A 13 25.13 -3.06 40.35
N GLY A 14 25.50 -4.08 41.13
CA GLY A 14 26.49 -5.08 40.76
C GLY A 14 26.07 -5.92 39.55
N VAL A 15 24.78 -6.28 39.44
CA VAL A 15 24.26 -7.04 38.28
C VAL A 15 24.51 -6.33 36.96
N LEU A 16 24.40 -5.00 36.93
CA LEU A 16 24.67 -4.19 35.75
C LEU A 16 26.14 -4.20 35.30
N ARG A 17 27.05 -4.72 36.14
CA ARG A 17 28.49 -4.81 35.90
C ARG A 17 28.98 -6.24 35.73
N LEU A 18 28.08 -7.22 35.81
CA LEU A 18 28.43 -8.63 35.61
C LEU A 18 28.83 -8.90 34.16
N ASN A 19 29.59 -9.97 33.96
CA ASN A 19 29.90 -10.44 32.62
C ASN A 19 28.61 -10.94 31.95
N ASP A 20 28.28 -10.38 30.78
CA ASP A 20 27.10 -10.73 29.99
C ASP A 20 26.92 -12.25 29.80
N GLU A 21 28.02 -12.99 29.63
CA GLU A 21 27.97 -14.44 29.43
C GLU A 21 27.59 -15.22 30.69
N GLU A 22 27.96 -14.71 31.87
CA GLU A 22 27.53 -15.29 33.14
C GLU A 22 26.08 -14.97 33.44
N LEU A 23 25.67 -13.73 33.16
CA LEU A 23 24.28 -13.28 33.33
C LEU A 23 23.31 -14.14 32.51
N VAL A 24 23.66 -14.43 31.26
CA VAL A 24 22.82 -15.24 30.37
C VAL A 24 22.79 -16.72 30.76
N LYS A 25 23.86 -17.27 31.36
CA LYS A 25 23.89 -18.65 31.87
C LYS A 25 22.89 -18.88 33.02
N PHE A 26 22.72 -17.87 33.87
CA PHE A 26 21.81 -17.92 35.03
C PHE A 26 20.53 -17.09 34.79
N LEU A 27 20.14 -16.89 33.53
CA LEU A 27 19.09 -15.95 33.16
C LEU A 27 17.77 -16.19 33.90
N GLN A 28 17.32 -17.45 33.96
CA GLN A 28 16.09 -17.82 34.66
C GLN A 28 16.14 -17.45 36.15
N ASP A 29 17.18 -17.89 36.87
CA ASP A 29 17.33 -17.63 38.30
C ASP A 29 17.41 -16.12 38.61
N VAL A 30 18.10 -15.37 37.74
CA VAL A 30 18.22 -13.92 37.85
C VAL A 30 16.86 -13.25 37.62
N LEU A 31 16.12 -13.63 36.59
CA LEU A 31 14.80 -13.07 36.30
C LEU A 31 13.81 -13.37 37.42
N ASP A 32 13.76 -14.61 37.92
CA ASP A 32 12.89 -15.00 39.02
C ASP A 32 13.19 -14.20 40.29
N ALA A 33 14.47 -14.01 40.61
CA ALA A 33 14.88 -13.17 41.73
C ALA A 33 14.46 -11.71 41.53
N LEU A 34 14.67 -11.14 40.33
CA LEU A 34 14.29 -9.77 40.02
C LEU A 34 12.78 -9.56 40.15
N PHE A 35 11.95 -10.44 39.57
CA PHE A 35 10.50 -10.34 39.66
C PHE A 35 9.97 -10.55 41.08
N ALA A 36 10.61 -11.41 41.89
CA ALA A 36 10.29 -11.55 43.31
C ALA A 36 10.60 -10.29 44.13
N MET A 37 11.53 -9.44 43.69
CA MET A 37 11.87 -8.16 44.32
C MET A 37 11.07 -6.98 43.74
N PHE A 38 10.39 -7.19 42.61
CA PHE A 38 9.75 -6.13 41.83
C PHE A 38 8.44 -5.62 42.43
N SER A 39 7.65 -6.49 43.04
CA SER A 39 6.39 -6.14 43.71
C SER A 39 6.30 -6.81 45.07
N ASN A 40 5.58 -6.20 46.02
CA ASN A 40 5.25 -6.84 47.28
C ASN A 40 4.13 -7.90 47.09
N GLU A 41 3.73 -8.56 48.18
CA GLU A 41 2.70 -9.62 48.17
C GLU A 41 1.31 -9.13 47.69
N GLU A 42 1.06 -7.82 47.75
CA GLU A 42 -0.17 -7.18 47.27
C GLU A 42 -0.08 -6.71 45.81
N GLY A 43 1.08 -6.88 45.16
CA GLY A 43 1.34 -6.41 43.79
C GLY A 43 1.70 -4.92 43.69
N ASN A 44 1.96 -4.25 44.80
CA ASN A 44 2.40 -2.86 44.84
C ASN A 44 3.91 -2.75 44.66
N SER A 45 4.38 -1.66 44.03
CA SER A 45 5.80 -1.37 43.85
C SER A 45 6.51 -1.21 45.20
N THR A 46 7.74 -1.70 45.27
CA THR A 46 8.66 -1.54 46.39
C THR A 46 9.59 -0.33 46.17
N GLN A 47 10.34 0.07 47.19
CA GLN A 47 11.36 1.12 47.07
C GLN A 47 12.48 0.76 46.06
N HIS A 48 12.62 -0.51 45.68
CA HIS A 48 13.64 -0.99 44.75
C HIS A 48 13.10 -1.28 43.34
N SER A 49 11.78 -1.19 43.12
CA SER A 49 11.16 -1.55 41.83
C SER A 49 11.75 -0.80 40.65
N GLY A 50 12.07 0.49 40.81
CA GLY A 50 12.69 1.28 39.74
C GLY A 50 14.08 0.76 39.35
N LEU A 51 14.91 0.38 40.34
CA LEU A 51 16.24 -0.18 40.08
C LEU A 51 16.14 -1.60 39.49
N VAL A 52 15.21 -2.42 39.99
CA VAL A 52 14.92 -3.75 39.42
C VAL A 52 14.47 -3.63 37.96
N PHE A 53 13.58 -2.67 37.65
CA PHE A 53 13.16 -2.41 36.27
C PHE A 53 14.33 -2.02 35.37
N HIS A 54 15.23 -1.16 35.85
CA HIS A 54 16.42 -0.77 35.12
C HIS A 54 17.35 -1.96 34.82
N VAL A 55 17.50 -2.89 35.77
CA VAL A 55 18.25 -4.14 35.56
C VAL A 55 17.56 -5.03 34.53
N LEU A 56 16.23 -5.20 34.62
CA LEU A 56 15.45 -5.96 33.63
C LEU A 56 15.61 -5.39 32.21
N VAL A 57 15.47 -4.07 32.05
CA VAL A 57 15.68 -3.39 30.75
C VAL A 57 17.09 -3.62 30.21
N SER A 58 18.10 -3.60 31.08
CA SER A 58 19.48 -3.86 30.68
C SER A 58 19.68 -5.31 30.19
N ILE A 59 19.08 -6.29 30.87
CA ILE A 59 19.07 -7.70 30.45
C ILE A 59 18.34 -7.87 29.12
N PHE A 60 17.15 -7.28 28.97
CA PHE A 60 16.36 -7.39 27.74
C PHE A 60 17.08 -6.78 26.54
N SER A 61 17.70 -5.62 26.72
CA SER A 61 18.49 -4.97 25.68
C SER A 61 19.71 -5.81 25.29
N LEU A 62 20.36 -6.47 26.25
CA LEU A 62 21.45 -7.41 26.01
C LEU A 62 21.00 -8.61 25.16
N LEU A 63 19.86 -9.21 25.50
CA LEU A 63 19.30 -10.38 24.79
C LEU A 63 18.82 -10.06 23.37
N GLN A 64 18.53 -8.79 23.08
CA GLN A 64 18.18 -8.34 21.72
C GLN A 64 19.40 -8.08 20.85
N SER A 65 20.62 -8.04 21.41
CA SER A 65 21.84 -7.84 20.64
C SER A 65 22.19 -9.04 19.75
N ASN A 66 22.88 -8.78 18.64
CA ASN A 66 23.32 -9.82 17.70
C ASN A 66 24.20 -10.89 18.38
N LYS A 67 24.94 -10.54 19.44
CA LYS A 67 25.78 -11.48 20.21
C LYS A 67 24.94 -12.58 20.88
N PHE A 68 23.72 -12.25 21.33
CA PHE A 68 22.87 -13.15 22.12
C PHE A 68 21.58 -13.56 21.41
N GLN A 69 21.48 -13.37 20.09
CA GLN A 69 20.28 -13.73 19.31
C GLN A 69 19.83 -15.19 19.50
N HIS A 70 20.76 -16.12 19.74
CA HIS A 70 20.48 -17.55 19.97
C HIS A 70 19.81 -17.84 21.32
N PHE A 71 19.74 -16.85 22.23
CA PHE A 71 19.03 -16.96 23.51
C PHE A 71 17.57 -16.49 23.43
N ARG A 72 17.10 -15.97 22.28
CA ARG A 72 15.68 -15.64 22.09
C ARG A 72 14.75 -16.83 22.37
N PRO A 73 15.01 -18.07 21.90
CA PRO A 73 14.19 -19.23 22.25
C PRO A 73 14.18 -19.53 23.75
N VAL A 74 15.33 -19.37 24.43
CA VAL A 74 15.45 -19.58 25.88
C VAL A 74 14.57 -18.58 26.64
N MET A 75 14.57 -17.31 26.21
CA MET A 75 13.72 -16.28 26.81
C MET A 75 12.24 -16.57 26.57
N ASN A 76 11.85 -16.97 25.36
CA ASN A 76 10.45 -17.33 25.07
C ASN A 76 10.01 -18.54 25.91
N GLU A 77 10.83 -19.59 26.03
CA GLU A 77 10.57 -20.77 26.88
C GLU A 77 10.43 -20.40 28.37
N TYR A 78 11.25 -19.46 28.85
CA TYR A 78 11.10 -18.94 30.21
C TYR A 78 9.76 -18.23 30.38
N ILE A 79 9.40 -17.31 29.48
CA ILE A 79 8.14 -16.56 29.55
C ILE A 79 6.94 -17.49 29.51
N GLU A 80 6.93 -18.47 28.60
CA GLU A 80 5.76 -19.33 28.38
C GLU A 80 5.58 -20.36 29.50
N ASN A 81 6.67 -21.00 29.95
CA ASN A 81 6.59 -22.21 30.78
C ASN A 81 7.11 -22.05 32.21
N HIS A 82 7.94 -21.05 32.50
CA HIS A 82 8.63 -20.93 33.79
C HIS A 82 8.23 -19.69 34.60
N PHE A 83 7.91 -18.59 33.91
CA PHE A 83 7.55 -17.34 34.55
C PHE A 83 6.26 -17.49 35.37
N ALA A 84 6.35 -17.18 36.67
CA ALA A 84 5.28 -17.40 37.65
C ALA A 84 4.81 -16.13 38.38
N ALA A 85 5.32 -14.95 38.01
CA ALA A 85 5.01 -13.71 38.71
C ALA A 85 3.67 -13.10 38.24
N ALA A 86 2.58 -13.44 38.92
CA ALA A 86 1.22 -13.00 38.54
C ALA A 86 0.91 -11.51 38.87
N LEU A 87 1.64 -10.89 39.78
CA LEU A 87 1.31 -9.56 40.31
C LEU A 87 2.14 -8.41 39.72
N VAL A 88 3.07 -8.71 38.81
CA VAL A 88 4.05 -7.71 38.34
C VAL A 88 3.55 -6.87 37.16
N TYR A 89 2.49 -7.27 36.46
CA TYR A 89 2.00 -6.55 35.27
C TYR A 89 1.71 -5.06 35.54
N LYS A 90 1.13 -4.70 36.70
CA LYS A 90 0.87 -3.30 37.08
C LYS A 90 2.16 -2.51 37.27
N GLY A 91 3.15 -3.12 37.91
CA GLY A 91 4.48 -2.51 38.08
C GLY A 91 5.18 -2.32 36.74
N LEU A 92 5.03 -3.26 35.80
CA LEU A 92 5.60 -3.14 34.45
C LEU A 92 4.94 -2.00 33.67
N ILE A 93 3.60 -1.92 33.69
CA ILE A 93 2.83 -0.82 33.07
C ILE A 93 3.31 0.53 33.61
N THR A 94 3.28 0.70 34.92
CA THR A 94 3.63 1.98 35.58
C THR A 94 5.10 2.34 35.40
N SER A 95 5.99 1.35 35.30
CA SER A 95 7.41 1.59 35.02
C SER A 95 7.63 2.11 33.60
N VAL A 96 6.98 1.51 32.58
CA VAL A 96 7.06 2.02 31.19
C VAL A 96 6.40 3.39 31.06
N GLU A 97 5.26 3.61 31.71
CA GLU A 97 4.62 4.94 31.79
C GLU A 97 5.58 5.98 32.36
N HIS A 98 6.25 5.65 33.47
CA HIS A 98 7.24 6.53 34.07
C HIS A 98 8.40 6.83 33.11
N MET A 99 8.91 5.83 32.38
CA MET A 99 9.95 6.06 31.36
C MET A 99 9.46 7.01 30.25
N ALA A 100 8.22 6.86 29.79
CA ALA A 100 7.64 7.73 28.75
C ALA A 100 7.47 9.18 29.22
N VAL A 101 7.03 9.39 30.45
CA VAL A 101 6.77 10.73 31.01
C VAL A 101 8.05 11.47 31.39
N PHE A 102 9.06 10.77 31.95
CA PHE A 102 10.25 11.42 32.50
C PHE A 102 11.37 11.67 31.49
N MET A 103 11.30 11.09 30.29
CA MET A 103 12.34 11.23 29.27
C MET A 103 12.67 12.71 28.95
N THR A 104 11.67 13.60 28.90
CA THR A 104 11.91 15.03 28.59
C THR A 104 12.72 15.78 29.66
N LYS A 105 12.89 15.18 30.84
CA LYS A 105 13.67 15.75 31.95
C LYS A 105 15.01 15.03 32.14
N ALA A 106 15.29 14.01 31.34
CA ALA A 106 16.47 13.17 31.51
C ALA A 106 17.71 13.81 30.89
N GLU A 107 18.83 13.75 31.61
CA GLU A 107 20.14 14.17 31.11
C GLU A 107 20.78 13.11 30.20
N HIS A 108 20.38 11.83 30.35
CA HIS A 108 20.91 10.70 29.59
C HIS A 108 19.77 9.87 28.96
N PRO A 109 19.65 9.81 27.62
CA PRO A 109 18.57 9.10 26.95
C PRO A 109 18.74 7.57 26.90
N ASP A 110 19.96 7.05 27.09
CA ASP A 110 20.29 5.62 26.86
C ASP A 110 19.37 4.64 27.61
N PRO A 111 19.01 4.85 28.90
CA PRO A 111 18.10 3.94 29.60
C PRO A 111 16.69 3.92 28.99
N PHE A 112 16.22 5.05 28.47
CA PHE A 112 14.93 5.18 27.81
C PHE A 112 14.93 4.48 26.46
N GLN A 113 16.01 4.68 25.69
CA GLN A 113 16.18 3.99 24.40
C GLN A 113 16.21 2.48 24.58
N LYS A 114 16.95 1.97 25.58
CA LYS A 114 16.97 0.54 25.93
C LYS A 114 15.58 0.06 26.35
N CYS A 115 14.87 0.83 27.19
CA CYS A 115 13.52 0.47 27.63
C CYS A 115 12.57 0.33 26.43
N PHE A 116 12.54 1.31 25.52
CA PHE A 116 11.62 1.27 24.39
C PHE A 116 12.03 0.26 23.33
N GLY A 117 13.33 0.03 23.12
CA GLY A 117 13.81 -1.05 22.24
C GLY A 117 13.48 -2.45 22.77
N SER A 118 13.33 -2.59 24.08
CA SER A 118 13.02 -3.86 24.76
C SER A 118 11.54 -4.10 25.05
N LEU A 119 10.63 -3.30 24.44
CA LEU A 119 9.20 -3.44 24.69
C LEU A 119 8.63 -4.80 24.30
N GLU A 120 9.23 -5.51 23.32
CA GLU A 120 8.81 -6.86 22.97
C GLU A 120 8.80 -7.79 24.20
N TYR A 121 9.92 -7.89 24.92
CA TYR A 121 10.01 -8.73 26.10
C TYR A 121 9.18 -8.20 27.27
N ILE A 122 9.14 -6.87 27.44
CA ILE A 122 8.34 -6.25 28.50
C ILE A 122 6.85 -6.58 28.31
N PHE A 123 6.32 -6.44 27.09
CA PHE A 123 4.92 -6.76 26.80
C PHE A 123 4.63 -8.26 26.87
N LYS A 124 5.53 -9.14 26.41
CA LYS A 124 5.39 -10.59 26.59
C LYS A 124 5.23 -10.97 28.06
N LEU A 125 6.09 -10.45 28.93
CA LEU A 125 6.03 -10.69 30.38
C LEU A 125 4.83 -10.04 31.06
N LEU A 126 4.45 -8.82 30.64
CA LEU A 126 3.26 -8.12 31.10
C LEU A 126 2.00 -8.93 30.81
N ILE A 127 1.85 -9.41 29.58
CA ILE A 127 0.69 -10.20 29.15
C ILE A 127 0.68 -11.56 29.82
N GLN A 128 1.83 -12.22 29.96
CA GLN A 128 1.90 -13.48 30.69
C GLN A 128 1.55 -13.30 32.18
N SER A 129 2.08 -12.26 32.83
CA SER A 129 1.74 -11.90 34.22
C SER A 129 0.23 -11.68 34.37
N ARG A 130 -0.38 -10.95 33.42
CA ARG A 130 -1.83 -10.73 33.38
C ARG A 130 -2.62 -12.03 33.20
N ARG A 131 -2.17 -12.93 32.32
CA ARG A 131 -2.79 -14.25 32.10
C ARG A 131 -2.76 -15.10 33.39
N LEU A 132 -1.64 -15.11 34.10
CA LEU A 132 -1.52 -15.79 35.40
C LEU A 132 -2.47 -15.19 36.44
N PHE A 133 -2.54 -13.86 36.53
CA PHE A 133 -3.46 -13.17 37.43
C PHE A 133 -4.94 -13.47 37.10
N ALA A 134 -5.30 -13.46 35.82
CA ALA A 134 -6.66 -13.80 35.36
C ALA A 134 -7.04 -15.22 35.77
N ARG A 135 -6.12 -16.19 35.59
CA ARG A 135 -6.32 -17.58 36.00
C ARG A 135 -6.54 -17.70 37.51
N ALA A 136 -5.77 -16.97 38.32
CA ALA A 136 -5.87 -17.01 39.78
C ALA A 136 -7.15 -16.32 40.31
N THR A 137 -7.65 -15.30 39.61
CA THR A 137 -8.79 -14.47 40.06
C THR A 137 -10.11 -14.78 39.36
N GLY A 138 -10.13 -15.72 38.41
CA GLY A 138 -11.31 -16.03 37.62
C GLY A 138 -11.71 -14.94 36.63
N GLY A 139 -10.73 -14.21 36.07
CA GLY A 139 -10.98 -13.17 35.06
C GLY A 139 -11.48 -11.84 35.62
N GLN A 140 -11.25 -11.56 36.91
CA GLN A 140 -11.58 -10.25 37.47
C GLN A 140 -10.61 -9.17 36.95
N TYR A 141 -11.02 -7.91 37.11
CA TYR A 141 -10.22 -6.71 36.81
C TYR A 141 -9.88 -6.46 35.33
N GLU A 142 -10.56 -7.07 34.36
CA GLU A 142 -10.31 -6.82 32.93
C GLU A 142 -10.47 -5.35 32.54
N ASP A 143 -11.53 -4.68 32.97
CA ASP A 143 -11.74 -3.26 32.66
C ASP A 143 -10.70 -2.34 33.34
N SER A 144 -10.15 -2.75 34.48
CA SER A 144 -9.04 -2.02 35.09
C SER A 144 -7.79 -2.18 34.25
N PHE A 145 -7.46 -3.42 33.86
CA PHE A 145 -6.29 -3.70 33.04
C PHE A 145 -6.35 -2.98 31.68
N ARG A 146 -7.51 -2.96 31.02
CA ARG A 146 -7.68 -2.24 29.75
C ARG A 146 -7.50 -0.73 29.92
N ARG A 147 -7.98 -0.14 31.02
CA ARG A 147 -7.72 1.27 31.35
C ARG A 147 -6.24 1.55 31.59
N ASP A 148 -5.55 0.65 32.31
CA ASP A 148 -4.12 0.77 32.57
C ASP A 148 -3.31 0.69 31.26
N LEU A 149 -3.68 -0.21 30.33
CA LEU A 149 -3.09 -0.25 28.98
C LEU A 149 -3.34 1.05 28.21
N HIS A 150 -4.57 1.57 28.18
CA HIS A 150 -4.84 2.84 27.48
C HIS A 150 -4.08 4.03 28.08
N SER A 151 -3.90 4.07 29.40
CA SER A 151 -3.06 5.05 30.08
C SER A 151 -1.60 4.94 29.61
N LEU A 152 -1.07 3.72 29.54
CA LEU A 152 0.28 3.46 29.04
C LEU A 152 0.48 3.95 27.61
N PHE A 153 -0.41 3.59 26.70
CA PHE A 153 -0.32 4.07 25.32
C PHE A 153 -0.49 5.59 25.24
N THR A 154 -1.29 6.21 26.11
CA THR A 154 -1.37 7.68 26.18
C THR A 154 -0.04 8.30 26.58
N ALA A 155 0.68 7.72 27.54
CA ALA A 155 2.03 8.15 27.92
C ALA A 155 3.04 7.96 26.78
N LEU A 156 3.02 6.81 26.10
CA LEU A 156 3.87 6.54 24.92
C LEU A 156 3.59 7.53 23.78
N ASN A 157 2.32 7.85 23.51
CA ASN A 157 1.96 8.89 22.54
C ASN A 157 2.52 10.26 22.95
N GLY A 158 2.48 10.59 24.24
CA GLY A 158 3.09 11.81 24.77
C GLY A 158 4.59 11.88 24.50
N MET A 159 5.31 10.77 24.64
CA MET A 159 6.74 10.66 24.32
C MET A 159 7.01 10.88 22.82
N LEU A 160 6.21 10.26 21.94
CA LEU A 160 6.32 10.43 20.49
C LEU A 160 5.99 11.85 20.02
N ALA A 161 5.16 12.58 20.77
CA ALA A 161 4.78 13.96 20.47
C ALA A 161 5.83 15.00 20.90
N VAL A 162 6.87 14.62 21.66
CA VAL A 162 7.94 15.53 22.08
C VAL A 162 8.66 16.10 20.85
N PRO A 163 8.95 17.42 20.80
CA PRO A 163 9.71 18.03 19.71
C PRO A 163 11.03 17.29 19.45
N SER A 164 11.22 16.85 18.21
CA SER A 164 12.36 16.02 17.83
C SER A 164 13.65 16.85 17.69
N TYR A 165 14.70 16.40 18.38
CA TYR A 165 16.08 16.85 18.22
C TYR A 165 17.03 15.65 18.38
N ASP A 166 18.30 15.80 18.00
CA ASP A 166 19.24 14.69 17.79
C ASP A 166 19.36 13.70 18.96
N VAL A 167 19.20 14.16 20.21
CA VAL A 167 19.28 13.32 21.42
C VAL A 167 18.02 12.48 21.63
N ILE A 168 16.83 13.00 21.28
CA ILE A 168 15.54 12.31 21.49
C ILE A 168 15.19 11.37 20.34
N ILE A 169 15.59 11.69 19.11
CA ILE A 169 15.24 10.92 17.90
C ILE A 169 15.53 9.42 18.08
N PRO A 170 16.72 8.96 18.54
CA PRO A 170 16.98 7.53 18.73
C PRO A 170 16.01 6.84 19.69
N THR A 171 15.51 7.57 20.67
CA THR A 171 14.56 7.08 21.66
C THR A 171 13.15 6.98 21.06
N GLN A 172 12.74 7.94 20.22
CA GLN A 172 11.49 7.89 19.46
C GLN A 172 11.50 6.77 18.42
N GLU A 173 12.64 6.57 17.74
CA GLU A 173 12.85 5.46 16.80
C GLU A 173 12.73 4.10 17.50
N ALA A 174 13.36 3.92 18.66
CA ALA A 174 13.29 2.68 19.42
C ALA A 174 11.84 2.33 19.82
N LEU A 175 11.04 3.34 20.16
CA LEU A 175 9.61 3.16 20.44
C LEU A 175 8.81 2.79 19.18
N LEU A 176 9.03 3.51 18.07
CA LEU A 176 8.33 3.23 16.81
C LEU A 176 8.63 1.81 16.29
N ASN A 177 9.90 1.40 16.29
CA ASN A 177 10.33 0.07 15.83
C ASN A 177 9.74 -1.08 16.67
N SER A 178 9.29 -0.80 17.89
CA SER A 178 8.63 -1.79 18.74
C SER A 178 7.11 -1.83 18.59
N THR A 179 6.52 -0.91 17.81
CA THR A 179 5.05 -0.74 17.73
C THR A 179 4.35 -2.00 17.21
N GLY A 180 4.85 -2.58 16.11
CA GLY A 180 4.26 -3.78 15.50
C GLY A 180 4.22 -4.96 16.47
N VAL A 181 5.39 -5.35 16.99
CA VAL A 181 5.52 -6.47 17.92
C VAL A 181 4.71 -6.28 19.21
N VAL A 182 4.63 -5.04 19.73
CA VAL A 182 3.84 -4.74 20.93
C VAL A 182 2.35 -4.93 20.66
N LEU A 183 1.84 -4.45 19.52
CA LEU A 183 0.43 -4.60 19.18
C LEU A 183 0.05 -6.06 18.91
N GLU A 184 0.96 -6.85 18.34
CA GLU A 184 0.77 -8.31 18.19
C GLU A 184 0.62 -9.01 19.55
N GLN A 185 1.39 -8.62 20.57
CA GLN A 185 1.24 -9.20 21.92
C GLN A 185 -0.14 -8.91 22.53
N LEU A 186 -0.84 -7.88 22.05
CA LEU A 186 -2.14 -7.47 22.55
C LEU A 186 -3.32 -8.11 21.81
N LYS A 187 -3.08 -8.87 20.75
CA LYS A 187 -4.14 -9.40 19.86
C LYS A 187 -5.19 -10.24 20.59
N ASP A 188 -4.75 -11.06 21.55
CA ASP A 188 -5.65 -11.91 22.34
C ASP A 188 -6.30 -11.16 23.53
N THR A 189 -5.91 -9.90 23.78
CA THR A 189 -6.36 -9.12 24.94
C THR A 189 -7.27 -7.95 24.58
N LEU A 190 -7.12 -7.39 23.37
CA LEU A 190 -7.88 -6.26 22.89
C LEU A 190 -8.54 -6.61 21.54
N PRO A 191 -9.79 -6.17 21.30
CA PRO A 191 -10.44 -6.38 20.01
C PRO A 191 -9.76 -5.54 18.92
N ALA A 192 -9.85 -5.98 17.67
CA ALA A 192 -9.21 -5.33 16.53
C ALA A 192 -9.45 -3.80 16.45
N PRO A 193 -10.67 -3.26 16.64
CA PRO A 193 -10.88 -1.81 16.63
C PRO A 193 -10.04 -1.04 17.66
N GLU A 194 -9.79 -1.63 18.83
CA GLU A 194 -8.95 -1.02 19.87
C GLU A 194 -7.47 -1.08 19.48
N LEU A 195 -6.99 -2.19 18.93
CA LEU A 195 -5.62 -2.29 18.40
C LEU A 195 -5.36 -1.26 17.30
N GLY A 196 -6.31 -1.11 16.36
CA GLY A 196 -6.24 -0.10 15.31
C GLY A 196 -6.23 1.33 15.86
N MET A 197 -7.00 1.60 16.92
CA MET A 197 -6.98 2.89 17.61
C MET A 197 -5.62 3.17 18.25
N LEU A 198 -5.00 2.19 18.92
CA LEU A 198 -3.68 2.34 19.52
C LEU A 198 -2.61 2.61 18.46
N ALA A 199 -2.57 1.81 17.39
CA ALA A 199 -1.66 1.99 16.27
C ALA A 199 -1.79 3.39 15.64
N ARG A 200 -3.02 3.80 15.35
CA ARG A 200 -3.33 5.13 14.81
C ARG A 200 -2.82 6.24 15.71
N ASN A 201 -3.11 6.17 17.01
CA ASN A 201 -2.77 7.24 17.96
C ASN A 201 -1.24 7.37 18.13
N MET A 202 -0.50 6.26 18.14
CA MET A 202 0.97 6.28 18.18
C MET A 202 1.55 6.94 16.93
N LEU A 203 1.10 6.53 15.74
CA LEU A 203 1.61 7.07 14.49
C LEU A 203 1.20 8.54 14.28
N ASP A 204 -0.01 8.93 14.72
CA ASP A 204 -0.49 10.32 14.66
C ASP A 204 0.18 11.25 15.67
N ALA A 205 0.75 10.72 16.76
CA ALA A 205 1.47 11.51 17.74
C ALA A 205 2.73 12.16 17.16
N ILE A 206 3.31 11.56 16.11
CA ILE A 206 4.49 12.11 15.43
C ILE A 206 4.14 13.44 14.73
N PRO A 207 4.83 14.54 15.07
CA PRO A 207 4.56 15.86 14.48
C PRO A 207 4.71 15.88 12.96
N ARG A 208 3.86 16.67 12.27
CA ARG A 208 3.87 16.77 10.81
C ARG A 208 5.17 17.31 10.20
N GLY A 209 5.95 18.06 10.96
CA GLY A 209 7.25 18.62 10.60
C GLY A 209 8.43 17.86 11.22
N ALA A 210 8.22 16.60 11.60
CA ALA A 210 9.28 15.73 12.08
C ALA A 210 10.43 15.61 11.06
N PRO A 211 11.68 15.41 11.53
CA PRO A 211 12.81 15.19 10.64
C PRO A 211 12.65 13.90 9.83
N ASN A 212 13.24 13.85 8.62
CA ASN A 212 13.10 12.72 7.69
C ASN A 212 13.43 11.37 8.35
N ARG A 213 14.45 11.33 9.21
CA ARG A 213 14.84 10.14 9.96
C ARG A 213 13.68 9.57 10.80
N LEU A 214 12.91 10.43 11.48
CA LEU A 214 11.75 9.99 12.25
C LEU A 214 10.56 9.62 11.36
N ILE A 215 10.40 10.30 10.21
CA ILE A 215 9.39 9.91 9.21
C ILE A 215 9.68 8.51 8.65
N GLN A 216 10.96 8.19 8.40
CA GLN A 216 11.38 6.85 7.97
C GLN A 216 11.06 5.80 9.03
N ALA A 217 11.38 6.05 10.30
CA ALA A 217 11.03 5.13 11.40
C ALA A 217 9.52 4.94 11.53
N LYS A 218 8.73 6.00 11.34
CA LYS A 218 7.26 5.92 11.34
C LYS A 218 6.74 5.04 10.20
N LEU A 219 7.25 5.24 8.98
CA LEU A 219 6.85 4.42 7.83
C LEU A 219 7.35 2.98 7.95
N GLN A 220 8.50 2.75 8.57
CA GLN A 220 8.98 1.41 8.89
C GLN A 220 8.04 0.73 9.89
N ALA A 221 7.57 1.43 10.92
CA ALA A 221 6.55 0.89 11.84
C ALA A 221 5.22 0.55 11.13
N VAL A 222 4.82 1.34 10.13
CA VAL A 222 3.66 0.99 9.28
C VAL A 222 3.94 -0.26 8.46
N LYS A 223 5.15 -0.40 7.89
CA LYS A 223 5.58 -1.59 7.15
C LYS A 223 5.52 -2.82 8.04
N ASP A 224 6.09 -2.74 9.24
CA ASP A 224 6.12 -3.84 10.20
C ASP A 224 4.71 -4.28 10.61
N LEU A 225 3.76 -3.34 10.76
CA LEU A 225 2.35 -3.66 11.02
C LEU A 225 1.68 -4.43 9.88
N VAL A 226 1.98 -4.08 8.62
CA VAL A 226 1.44 -4.77 7.44
C VAL A 226 2.12 -6.12 7.22
N SER A 227 3.41 -6.24 7.53
CA SER A 227 4.16 -7.50 7.43
C SER A 227 3.91 -8.47 8.60
N GLY A 228 3.24 -8.03 9.66
CA GLY A 228 3.02 -8.78 10.89
C GLY A 228 1.75 -9.65 10.88
N GLU A 229 1.57 -10.42 11.96
CA GLU A 229 0.46 -11.37 12.12
C GLU A 229 -0.91 -10.67 12.12
N LEU A 230 -0.97 -9.42 12.57
CA LEU A 230 -2.20 -8.62 12.59
C LEU A 230 -2.76 -8.35 11.19
N PHE A 231 -1.97 -8.51 10.13
CA PHE A 231 -2.47 -8.34 8.76
C PHE A 231 -3.02 -9.63 8.16
N HIS A 232 -2.80 -10.79 8.79
CA HIS A 232 -3.28 -12.09 8.31
C HIS A 232 -4.70 -12.44 8.77
N GLU A 233 -5.20 -11.81 9.83
CA GLU A 233 -6.55 -12.00 10.35
C GLU A 233 -7.50 -10.90 9.83
N ASP A 234 -8.71 -11.25 9.38
CA ASP A 234 -9.62 -10.33 8.70
C ASP A 234 -9.92 -9.04 9.48
N ASP A 235 -10.34 -9.15 10.74
CA ASP A 235 -10.77 -8.00 11.55
C ASP A 235 -9.62 -7.03 11.85
N SER A 236 -8.44 -7.57 12.17
CA SER A 236 -7.23 -6.79 12.44
C SER A 236 -6.60 -6.24 11.16
N ARG A 237 -6.64 -6.97 10.04
CA ARG A 237 -6.20 -6.50 8.73
C ARG A 237 -6.94 -5.23 8.31
N THR A 238 -8.27 -5.21 8.41
CA THR A 238 -9.07 -4.04 8.00
C THR A 238 -8.68 -2.78 8.78
N VAL A 239 -8.44 -2.88 10.08
CA VAL A 239 -8.04 -1.71 10.90
C VAL A 239 -6.59 -1.30 10.63
N VAL A 240 -5.66 -2.24 10.47
CA VAL A 240 -4.26 -1.96 10.13
C VAL A 240 -4.17 -1.31 8.75
N LEU A 241 -4.90 -1.84 7.77
CA LEU A 241 -4.99 -1.30 6.42
C LEU A 241 -5.51 0.14 6.44
N SER A 242 -6.54 0.45 7.23
CA SER A 242 -7.03 1.82 7.39
C SER A 242 -5.96 2.77 7.92
N VAL A 243 -5.14 2.33 8.88
CA VAL A 243 -4.03 3.11 9.44
C VAL A 243 -2.92 3.31 8.40
N ALA A 244 -2.53 2.24 7.70
CA ALA A 244 -1.54 2.29 6.63
C ALA A 244 -1.96 3.24 5.49
N CYS A 245 -3.20 3.10 5.00
CA CYS A 245 -3.73 3.94 3.92
C CYS A 245 -3.71 5.43 4.28
N LYS A 246 -4.02 5.79 5.52
CA LYS A 246 -3.96 7.18 5.99
C LYS A 246 -2.55 7.77 5.85
N HIS A 247 -1.53 7.04 6.31
CA HIS A 247 -0.15 7.52 6.27
C HIS A 247 0.43 7.48 4.85
N LEU A 248 0.16 6.43 4.08
CA LEU A 248 0.56 6.34 2.68
C LEU A 248 -0.02 7.48 1.85
N ARG A 249 -1.33 7.76 1.99
CA ARG A 249 -1.97 8.88 1.30
C ARG A 249 -1.33 10.22 1.66
N MET A 250 -0.99 10.43 2.93
CA MET A 250 -0.30 11.64 3.39
C MET A 250 1.07 11.79 2.71
N HIS A 251 1.89 10.75 2.73
CA HIS A 251 3.26 10.80 2.22
C HIS A 251 3.33 10.81 0.68
N LEU A 252 2.47 10.06 0.00
CA LEU A 252 2.30 10.15 -1.46
C LEU A 252 1.91 11.58 -1.89
N SER A 253 1.03 12.25 -1.14
CA SER A 253 0.61 13.63 -1.45
C SER A 253 1.72 14.66 -1.26
N ARG A 254 2.60 14.45 -0.28
CA ARG A 254 3.76 15.30 -0.01
C ARG A 254 4.95 14.97 -0.89
N ARG A 255 4.97 13.76 -1.45
CA ARG A 255 6.07 13.18 -2.23
C ARG A 255 7.35 13.00 -1.40
N ASP A 256 7.19 12.70 -0.12
CA ASP A 256 8.28 12.32 0.79
C ASP A 256 8.30 10.79 0.99
N GLU A 257 9.49 10.22 1.15
CA GLU A 257 9.70 8.78 1.39
C GLU A 257 8.93 7.86 0.42
N LEU A 258 8.83 8.25 -0.86
CA LEU A 258 8.08 7.52 -1.88
C LEU A 258 8.54 6.07 -2.04
N ARG A 259 9.82 5.78 -1.78
CA ARG A 259 10.37 4.42 -1.83
C ARG A 259 9.73 3.54 -0.76
N LEU A 260 9.69 4.00 0.50
CA LEU A 260 9.04 3.28 1.59
C LEU A 260 7.54 3.16 1.33
N CYS A 261 6.90 4.19 0.78
CA CYS A 261 5.48 4.10 0.38
C CYS A 261 5.25 2.96 -0.64
N ALA A 262 6.11 2.85 -1.64
CA ALA A 262 6.02 1.78 -2.64
C ALA A 262 6.30 0.40 -2.04
N GLU A 263 7.26 0.28 -1.11
CA GLU A 263 7.55 -0.97 -0.40
C GLU A 263 6.35 -1.43 0.45
N ILE A 264 5.73 -0.53 1.22
CA ILE A 264 4.55 -0.85 2.04
C ILE A 264 3.36 -1.21 1.15
N LEU A 265 3.11 -0.44 0.08
CA LEU A 265 2.03 -0.76 -0.86
C LEU A 265 2.26 -2.12 -1.54
N SER A 266 3.48 -2.43 -1.93
CA SER A 266 3.81 -3.73 -2.52
C SER A 266 3.53 -4.87 -1.57
N GLU A 267 3.85 -4.71 -0.28
CA GLU A 267 3.55 -5.70 0.77
C GLU A 267 2.04 -5.93 0.92
N ILE A 268 1.26 -4.84 1.07
CA ILE A 268 -0.20 -4.90 1.14
C ILE A 268 -0.77 -5.64 -0.08
N LEU A 269 -0.38 -5.21 -1.28
CA LEU A 269 -0.92 -5.75 -2.54
C LEU A 269 -0.55 -7.22 -2.72
N THR A 270 0.66 -7.62 -2.34
CA THR A 270 1.11 -9.02 -2.44
C THR A 270 0.26 -9.92 -1.53
N GLN A 271 0.03 -9.51 -0.28
CA GLN A 271 -0.78 -10.29 0.64
C GLN A 271 -2.25 -10.37 0.21
N LEU A 272 -2.85 -9.25 -0.23
CA LEU A 272 -4.23 -9.26 -0.73
C LEU A 272 -4.38 -10.07 -2.02
N TYR A 273 -3.35 -10.08 -2.88
CA TYR A 273 -3.33 -10.91 -4.08
C TYR A 273 -3.32 -12.40 -3.76
N GLU A 274 -2.47 -12.84 -2.82
CA GLU A 274 -2.46 -14.24 -2.39
C GLU A 274 -3.80 -14.63 -1.73
N LEU A 275 -4.38 -13.76 -0.89
CA LEU A 275 -5.72 -13.99 -0.32
C LEU A 275 -6.80 -14.12 -1.41
N GLN A 276 -6.79 -13.25 -2.43
CA GLN A 276 -7.74 -13.32 -3.54
C GLN A 276 -7.55 -14.62 -4.35
N ARG A 277 -6.30 -15.08 -4.50
CA ARG A 277 -5.99 -16.34 -5.18
C ARG A 277 -6.41 -17.57 -4.41
N GLU A 278 -6.36 -17.53 -3.09
CA GLU A 278 -6.85 -18.62 -2.22
C GLU A 278 -8.38 -18.68 -2.21
N GLN A 279 -9.06 -17.53 -2.31
CA GLN A 279 -10.52 -17.38 -2.20
C GLN A 279 -11.27 -17.47 -3.55
N ARG A 280 -10.69 -18.09 -4.60
CA ARG A 280 -11.17 -18.06 -6.00
C ARG A 280 -12.68 -18.19 -6.23
N ASP A 281 -13.39 -18.99 -5.43
CA ASP A 281 -14.82 -19.25 -5.62
C ASP A 281 -15.74 -18.37 -4.76
N LYS A 282 -15.22 -17.79 -3.66
CA LYS A 282 -15.99 -16.97 -2.71
C LYS A 282 -15.09 -15.92 -2.06
N VAL A 283 -14.90 -14.81 -2.75
CA VAL A 283 -14.23 -13.64 -2.18
C VAL A 283 -15.03 -13.15 -0.97
N THR A 284 -14.35 -13.02 0.16
CA THR A 284 -14.95 -12.57 1.42
C THR A 284 -15.39 -11.10 1.34
N ASN A 285 -16.45 -10.73 2.07
CA ASN A 285 -16.88 -9.34 2.19
C ASN A 285 -15.79 -8.44 2.82
N THR A 286 -14.95 -9.02 3.67
CA THR A 286 -13.79 -8.37 4.31
C THR A 286 -12.74 -8.02 3.27
N LEU A 287 -12.32 -8.95 2.41
CA LEU A 287 -11.38 -8.66 1.31
C LEU A 287 -11.94 -7.61 0.33
N GLN A 288 -13.22 -7.68 -0.01
CA GLN A 288 -13.87 -6.66 -0.84
C GLN A 288 -13.84 -5.27 -0.19
N HIS A 289 -14.10 -5.18 1.12
CA HIS A 289 -13.99 -3.92 1.86
C HIS A 289 -12.55 -3.40 1.92
N ASP A 290 -11.56 -4.29 2.06
CA ASP A 290 -10.15 -3.92 2.06
C ASP A 290 -9.71 -3.33 0.71
N LEU A 291 -10.15 -3.94 -0.40
CA LEU A 291 -9.91 -3.45 -1.75
C LEU A 291 -10.65 -2.14 -2.05
N ASP A 292 -11.89 -1.98 -1.58
CA ASP A 292 -12.61 -0.69 -1.63
C ASP A 292 -11.81 0.40 -0.91
N SER A 293 -11.28 0.10 0.28
CA SER A 293 -10.50 1.03 1.08
C SER A 293 -9.21 1.46 0.35
N LEU A 294 -8.52 0.53 -0.30
CA LEU A 294 -7.35 0.84 -1.13
C LEU A 294 -7.72 1.68 -2.35
N CYS A 295 -8.76 1.30 -3.09
CA CYS A 295 -9.23 2.05 -4.25
C CYS A 295 -9.55 3.50 -3.86
N LYS A 296 -10.36 3.68 -2.82
CA LYS A 296 -10.76 4.97 -2.26
C LYS A 296 -9.58 5.83 -1.82
N ASN A 297 -8.66 5.27 -1.04
CA ASN A 297 -7.65 6.06 -0.33
C ASN A 297 -6.32 6.20 -1.09
N ILE A 298 -6.01 5.26 -1.98
CA ILE A 298 -4.69 5.16 -2.62
C ILE A 298 -4.75 5.41 -4.13
N LEU A 299 -5.73 4.87 -4.87
CA LEU A 299 -5.68 4.88 -6.34
C LEU A 299 -5.48 6.29 -6.93
N GLY A 300 -6.35 7.23 -6.57
CA GLY A 300 -6.28 8.61 -7.10
C GLY A 300 -5.02 9.36 -6.68
N ILE A 301 -4.55 9.19 -5.44
CA ILE A 301 -3.32 9.86 -5.00
C ILE A 301 -2.08 9.24 -5.64
N LEU A 302 -2.05 7.93 -5.84
CA LEU A 302 -0.97 7.21 -6.51
C LEU A 302 -0.83 7.66 -7.96
N ILE A 303 -1.94 7.72 -8.72
CA ILE A 303 -1.94 8.22 -10.10
C ILE A 303 -1.46 9.67 -10.16
N ARG A 304 -1.93 10.53 -9.24
CA ARG A 304 -1.48 11.92 -9.16
C ARG A 304 0.01 12.02 -8.88
N THR A 305 0.53 11.24 -7.94
CA THR A 305 1.96 11.23 -7.60
C THR A 305 2.78 10.77 -8.80
N ILE A 306 2.39 9.67 -9.46
CA ILE A 306 3.04 9.15 -10.67
C ILE A 306 3.06 10.22 -11.76
N SER A 307 1.90 10.81 -12.08
CA SER A 307 1.77 11.87 -13.10
C SER A 307 2.76 13.02 -12.88
N ILE A 308 2.99 13.45 -11.63
CA ILE A 308 3.89 14.57 -11.35
C ILE A 308 5.37 14.15 -11.45
N ILE A 309 5.71 12.94 -11.04
CA ILE A 309 7.11 12.49 -11.05
C ILE A 309 7.53 11.87 -12.38
N MET A 310 6.62 11.58 -13.31
CA MET A 310 6.99 11.03 -14.62
C MET A 310 7.82 12.01 -15.47
N GLU A 311 7.66 13.31 -15.25
CA GLU A 311 8.42 14.36 -15.95
C GLU A 311 9.90 14.43 -15.50
N GLY A 312 10.26 13.81 -14.37
CA GLY A 312 11.62 13.73 -13.86
C GLY A 312 12.15 12.30 -13.86
N SER A 313 13.42 12.08 -14.22
CA SER A 313 14.03 10.75 -14.11
C SER A 313 14.16 10.34 -12.64
N HIS A 314 13.12 9.71 -12.09
CA HIS A 314 13.01 9.34 -10.69
C HIS A 314 13.14 7.82 -10.52
N ALA A 315 14.15 7.38 -9.76
CA ALA A 315 14.39 5.96 -9.47
C ALA A 315 13.21 5.25 -8.78
N VAL A 316 12.26 5.99 -8.22
CA VAL A 316 11.06 5.49 -7.55
C VAL A 316 9.85 5.31 -8.48
N LEU A 317 9.93 5.77 -9.73
CA LEU A 317 8.83 5.65 -10.68
C LEU A 317 8.48 4.17 -10.98
N PRO A 318 9.43 3.27 -11.32
CA PRO A 318 9.11 1.86 -11.58
C PRO A 318 8.35 1.14 -10.46
N PRO A 319 8.76 1.18 -9.18
CA PRO A 319 8.01 0.50 -8.12
C PRO A 319 6.62 1.12 -7.87
N LEU A 320 6.43 2.43 -8.07
CA LEU A 320 5.11 3.05 -7.97
C LEU A 320 4.18 2.62 -9.12
N VAL A 321 4.69 2.51 -10.34
CA VAL A 321 3.93 1.97 -11.48
C VAL A 321 3.57 0.51 -11.24
N ALA A 322 4.48 -0.29 -10.69
CA ALA A 322 4.18 -1.67 -10.29
C ALA A 322 3.06 -1.73 -9.24
N CYS A 323 3.07 -0.84 -8.23
CA CYS A 323 1.99 -0.73 -7.25
C CYS A 323 0.66 -0.31 -7.89
N LEU A 324 0.68 0.61 -8.87
CA LEU A 324 -0.52 1.02 -9.60
C LEU A 324 -1.13 -0.17 -10.36
N LEU A 325 -0.30 -0.90 -11.11
CA LEU A 325 -0.73 -2.09 -11.84
C LEU A 325 -1.24 -3.19 -10.90
N GLY A 326 -0.53 -3.45 -9.80
CA GLY A 326 -0.94 -4.43 -8.79
C GLY A 326 -2.28 -4.06 -8.13
N LEU A 327 -2.50 -2.78 -7.81
CA LEU A 327 -3.78 -2.31 -7.30
C LEU A 327 -4.90 -2.52 -8.33
N LEU A 328 -4.71 -2.04 -9.57
CA LEU A 328 -5.71 -2.18 -10.64
C LEU A 328 -6.03 -3.65 -10.95
N GLN A 329 -5.05 -4.54 -10.87
CA GLN A 329 -5.22 -5.98 -11.10
C GLN A 329 -6.18 -6.62 -10.09
N LEU A 330 -6.23 -6.12 -8.85
CA LEU A 330 -7.07 -6.66 -7.79
C LEU A 330 -8.53 -6.17 -7.87
N LEU A 331 -8.78 -5.05 -8.55
CA LEU A 331 -10.10 -4.43 -8.62
C LEU A 331 -11.00 -5.13 -9.63
N ASP A 332 -12.29 -5.19 -9.29
CA ASP A 332 -13.36 -5.64 -10.17
C ASP A 332 -14.36 -4.51 -10.46
N GLU A 333 -15.35 -4.78 -11.32
CA GLU A 333 -16.40 -3.83 -11.71
C GLU A 333 -17.12 -3.20 -10.50
N THR A 334 -17.29 -3.93 -9.39
CA THR A 334 -18.01 -3.41 -8.22
C THR A 334 -17.20 -2.35 -7.49
N HIS A 335 -15.88 -2.55 -7.37
CA HIS A 335 -14.97 -1.57 -6.78
C HIS A 335 -14.92 -0.29 -7.62
N TYR A 336 -14.79 -0.41 -8.95
CA TYR A 336 -14.80 0.73 -9.86
C TYR A 336 -16.10 1.52 -9.76
N LYS A 337 -17.25 0.84 -9.80
CA LYS A 337 -18.56 1.48 -9.68
C LYS A 337 -18.69 2.30 -8.39
N ARG A 338 -18.33 1.72 -7.23
CA ARG A 338 -18.35 2.43 -5.94
C ARG A 338 -17.41 3.64 -5.95
N TYR A 339 -16.23 3.50 -6.55
CA TYR A 339 -15.27 4.59 -6.66
C TYR A 339 -15.76 5.74 -7.55
N TRP A 340 -16.40 5.44 -8.68
CA TRP A 340 -17.03 6.46 -9.54
C TRP A 340 -18.13 7.22 -8.82
N ASP A 341 -18.96 6.52 -8.04
CA ASP A 341 -20.00 7.15 -7.24
C ASP A 341 -19.40 8.07 -6.16
N GLU A 342 -18.28 7.68 -5.55
CA GLU A 342 -17.55 8.53 -4.59
C GLU A 342 -16.93 9.78 -5.23
N LEU A 343 -16.36 9.65 -6.43
CA LEU A 343 -15.79 10.78 -7.19
C LEU A 343 -16.86 11.68 -7.85
N THR A 344 -18.14 11.36 -7.67
CA THR A 344 -19.26 12.16 -8.19
C THR A 344 -20.21 12.64 -7.08
N PRO A 345 -19.70 13.30 -6.02
CA PRO A 345 -20.55 13.76 -4.93
C PRO A 345 -21.60 14.73 -5.45
N ASN A 346 -22.87 14.55 -5.02
CA ASN A 346 -23.99 15.38 -5.48
C ASN A 346 -24.18 15.45 -7.00
N LYS A 347 -23.77 14.42 -7.74
CA LYS A 347 -23.80 14.36 -9.21
C LYS A 347 -22.84 15.34 -9.91
N ASP A 348 -21.86 15.87 -9.20
CA ASP A 348 -20.80 16.71 -9.77
C ASP A 348 -19.62 15.86 -10.25
N PRO A 349 -19.35 15.78 -11.57
CA PRO A 349 -18.34 14.89 -12.12
C PRO A 349 -16.92 15.49 -12.14
N ARG A 350 -16.67 16.64 -11.49
CA ARG A 350 -15.35 17.31 -11.55
C ARG A 350 -14.19 16.44 -11.07
N ASP A 351 -14.34 15.79 -9.92
CA ASP A 351 -13.28 14.94 -9.36
C ASP A 351 -13.10 13.67 -10.21
N LEU A 352 -14.20 13.10 -10.72
CA LEU A 352 -14.16 11.98 -11.66
C LEU A 352 -13.46 12.35 -12.97
N LYS A 353 -13.75 13.55 -13.53
CA LYS A 353 -13.09 14.06 -14.73
C LYS A 353 -11.59 14.21 -14.51
N ASP A 354 -11.19 14.88 -13.41
CA ASP A 354 -9.78 15.08 -13.07
C ASP A 354 -9.05 13.75 -12.89
N PHE A 355 -9.68 12.78 -12.23
CA PHE A 355 -9.14 11.42 -12.11
C PHE A 355 -8.95 10.75 -13.48
N LEU A 356 -9.98 10.72 -14.33
CA LEU A 356 -9.91 10.08 -15.64
C LEU A 356 -8.87 10.75 -16.53
N SER A 357 -8.86 12.08 -16.63
CA SER A 357 -7.88 12.83 -17.43
C SER A 357 -6.44 12.52 -17.01
N LYS A 358 -6.15 12.49 -15.71
CA LYS A 358 -4.80 12.15 -15.21
C LYS A 358 -4.45 10.68 -15.44
N SER A 359 -5.40 9.78 -15.29
CA SER A 359 -5.19 8.36 -15.51
C SER A 359 -4.85 8.07 -16.97
N LEU A 360 -5.61 8.67 -17.90
CA LEU A 360 -5.36 8.57 -19.34
C LEU A 360 -4.00 9.16 -19.72
N LEU A 361 -3.61 10.30 -19.13
CA LEU A 361 -2.30 10.90 -19.37
C LEU A 361 -1.14 10.00 -18.89
N VAL A 362 -1.25 9.42 -17.69
CA VAL A 362 -0.25 8.48 -17.17
C VAL A 362 -0.13 7.26 -18.09
N TYR A 363 -1.25 6.73 -18.57
CA TYR A 363 -1.24 5.59 -19.49
C TYR A 363 -0.62 5.98 -20.84
N GLU A 364 -0.94 7.15 -21.39
CA GLU A 364 -0.39 7.62 -22.66
C GLU A 364 1.14 7.70 -22.60
N GLU A 365 1.68 8.28 -21.52
CA GLU A 365 3.13 8.39 -21.35
C GLU A 365 3.78 7.00 -21.17
N LEU A 366 3.17 6.10 -20.40
CA LEU A 366 3.69 4.74 -20.23
C LEU A 366 3.76 3.96 -21.55
N LEU A 367 2.74 4.10 -22.41
CA LEU A 367 2.67 3.42 -23.70
C LEU A 367 3.58 4.07 -24.75
N THR A 368 3.62 5.40 -24.81
CA THR A 368 4.47 6.15 -25.75
C THR A 368 5.94 5.86 -25.52
N GLN A 369 6.33 5.66 -24.25
CA GLN A 369 7.67 5.25 -23.87
C GLN A 369 7.89 3.73 -23.94
N ASP A 370 7.02 2.95 -24.59
CA ASP A 370 7.08 1.47 -24.66
C ASP A 370 7.42 0.81 -23.31
N TRP A 371 6.78 1.26 -22.23
CA TRP A 371 7.01 0.74 -20.88
C TRP A 371 8.48 0.80 -20.42
N LEU A 372 9.25 1.83 -20.81
CA LEU A 372 10.66 2.03 -20.39
C LEU A 372 10.87 2.14 -18.86
N VAL A 373 9.79 2.24 -18.08
CA VAL A 373 9.82 2.06 -16.62
C VAL A 373 10.27 0.65 -16.21
N PHE A 374 10.13 -0.33 -17.09
CA PHE A 374 10.64 -1.69 -16.92
C PHE A 374 11.83 -1.95 -17.87
N PRO A 375 12.74 -2.88 -17.51
CA PRO A 375 13.78 -3.32 -18.44
C PRO A 375 13.21 -3.78 -19.79
N THR A 376 13.91 -3.46 -20.87
CA THR A 376 13.42 -3.67 -22.24
C THR A 376 13.22 -5.14 -22.60
N ASP A 377 13.92 -6.05 -21.93
CA ASP A 377 13.82 -7.49 -22.08
C ASP A 377 12.64 -8.13 -21.30
N TRP A 378 11.96 -7.35 -20.44
CA TRP A 378 10.85 -7.82 -19.62
C TRP A 378 9.50 -7.84 -20.36
N LEU A 379 9.46 -8.51 -21.52
CA LEU A 379 8.23 -8.59 -22.31
C LEU A 379 7.06 -9.19 -21.52
N ILE A 380 7.30 -10.19 -20.66
CA ILE A 380 6.24 -10.81 -19.85
C ILE A 380 5.59 -9.76 -18.94
N MET A 381 6.39 -8.88 -18.34
CA MET A 381 5.88 -7.78 -17.51
C MET A 381 5.10 -6.77 -18.36
N LYS A 382 5.61 -6.39 -19.54
CA LYS A 382 4.90 -5.48 -20.47
C LYS A 382 3.55 -6.06 -20.89
N LEU A 383 3.47 -7.35 -21.21
CA LEU A 383 2.22 -8.03 -21.58
C LEU A 383 1.24 -8.08 -20.40
N ALA A 384 1.70 -8.42 -19.20
CA ALA A 384 0.86 -8.41 -18.00
C ALA A 384 0.34 -6.98 -17.70
N ALA A 385 1.20 -5.97 -17.82
CA ALA A 385 0.83 -4.57 -17.64
C ALA A 385 -0.21 -4.11 -18.67
N ASN A 386 -0.06 -4.51 -19.94
CA ASN A 386 -1.03 -4.23 -20.99
C ASN A 386 -2.39 -4.89 -20.74
N ASP A 387 -2.46 -6.13 -20.24
CA ASP A 387 -3.74 -6.75 -19.92
C ASP A 387 -4.46 -6.03 -18.76
N VAL A 388 -3.72 -5.64 -17.71
CA VAL A 388 -4.27 -4.85 -16.60
C VAL A 388 -4.77 -3.49 -17.10
N MET A 389 -3.97 -2.78 -17.89
CA MET A 389 -4.34 -1.48 -18.47
C MET A 389 -5.56 -1.59 -19.37
N ARG A 390 -5.66 -2.64 -20.20
CA ARG A 390 -6.83 -2.89 -21.06
C ARG A 390 -8.10 -3.08 -20.23
N LYS A 391 -8.03 -3.89 -19.17
CA LYS A 391 -9.17 -4.13 -18.26
C LYS A 391 -9.59 -2.85 -17.53
N SER A 392 -8.63 -2.05 -17.06
CA SER A 392 -8.97 -0.77 -16.42
C SER A 392 -9.55 0.24 -17.41
N LEU A 393 -9.07 0.27 -18.67
CA LEU A 393 -9.63 1.12 -19.73
C LEU A 393 -11.06 0.75 -20.11
N GLU A 394 -11.45 -0.52 -20.00
CA GLU A 394 -12.84 -0.97 -20.15
C GLU A 394 -13.72 -0.35 -19.06
N GLU A 395 -13.26 -0.34 -17.81
CA GLU A 395 -13.95 0.27 -16.68
C GLU A 395 -13.98 1.81 -16.76
N PHE A 396 -12.91 2.44 -17.27
CA PHE A 396 -12.84 3.89 -17.48
C PHE A 396 -13.77 4.37 -18.61
N ALA A 397 -14.11 3.49 -19.55
CA ALA A 397 -15.04 3.80 -20.64
C ALA A 397 -16.46 4.03 -20.13
N LYS A 398 -16.88 3.30 -19.09
CA LYS A 398 -18.25 3.36 -18.54
C LYS A 398 -18.65 4.80 -18.14
N PRO A 399 -17.90 5.53 -17.30
CA PRO A 399 -18.25 6.91 -16.93
C PRO A 399 -18.24 7.88 -18.10
N LEU A 400 -17.46 7.65 -19.16
CA LEU A 400 -17.53 8.49 -20.37
C LEU A 400 -18.95 8.47 -20.97
N VAL A 401 -19.56 7.29 -21.03
CA VAL A 401 -20.93 7.12 -21.55
C VAL A 401 -21.97 7.70 -20.59
N TYR A 402 -21.98 7.31 -19.32
CA TYR A 402 -23.09 7.68 -18.42
C TYR A 402 -22.92 9.05 -17.73
N ARG A 403 -21.74 9.67 -17.75
CA ARG A 403 -21.51 11.03 -17.20
C ARG A 403 -21.09 12.06 -18.23
N PHE A 404 -20.31 11.69 -19.25
CA PHE A 404 -19.65 12.67 -20.14
C PHE A 404 -20.12 12.61 -21.59
N LEU A 405 -21.31 12.05 -21.86
CA LEU A 405 -21.89 11.98 -23.21
C LEU A 405 -23.16 12.82 -23.39
N GLY A 406 -23.84 13.20 -22.30
CA GLY A 406 -25.13 13.87 -22.36
C GLY A 406 -25.04 15.28 -23.02
N PRO A 407 -26.16 15.83 -23.55
CA PRO A 407 -26.16 17.09 -24.32
C PRO A 407 -25.53 18.30 -23.61
N HIS A 408 -25.60 18.35 -22.27
CA HIS A 408 -25.01 19.42 -21.46
C HIS A 408 -23.79 18.99 -20.63
N ALA A 409 -23.36 17.74 -20.81
CA ALA A 409 -22.27 17.12 -20.05
C ALA A 409 -21.18 16.54 -20.96
N PHE A 410 -21.32 16.70 -22.28
CA PHE A 410 -20.40 16.14 -23.26
C PHE A 410 -19.00 16.75 -23.09
N ASP A 411 -18.01 15.88 -22.91
CA ASP A 411 -16.61 16.27 -22.74
C ASP A 411 -15.76 15.76 -23.91
N SER A 412 -15.73 16.52 -25.00
CA SER A 412 -15.03 16.13 -26.22
C SER A 412 -13.54 15.86 -25.99
N GLN A 413 -12.89 16.61 -25.09
CA GLN A 413 -11.47 16.44 -24.80
C GLN A 413 -11.20 15.12 -24.09
N LEU A 414 -12.00 14.77 -23.09
CA LEU A 414 -11.82 13.52 -22.36
C LEU A 414 -12.05 12.29 -23.26
N TRP A 415 -13.08 12.34 -24.11
CA TRP A 415 -13.33 11.32 -25.12
C TRP A 415 -12.21 11.23 -26.15
N TRP A 416 -11.66 12.38 -26.60
CA TRP A 416 -10.53 12.41 -27.52
C TRP A 416 -9.31 11.73 -26.89
N SER A 417 -8.99 12.05 -25.64
CA SER A 417 -7.89 11.41 -24.91
C SER A 417 -8.09 9.90 -24.77
N TYR A 418 -9.33 9.43 -24.55
CA TYR A 418 -9.63 8.01 -24.50
C TYR A 418 -9.37 7.31 -25.84
N PHE A 419 -9.89 7.86 -26.95
CA PHE A 419 -9.66 7.26 -28.27
C PHE A 419 -8.19 7.31 -28.69
N SER A 420 -7.51 8.43 -28.45
CA SER A 420 -6.08 8.56 -28.72
C SER A 420 -5.29 7.46 -28.00
N LEU A 421 -5.54 7.29 -26.69
CA LEU A 421 -4.86 6.28 -25.90
C LEU A 421 -5.19 4.85 -26.37
N ALA A 422 -6.44 4.58 -26.74
CA ALA A 422 -6.84 3.28 -27.27
C ALA A 422 -6.12 2.98 -28.60
N VAL A 423 -5.92 3.98 -29.46
CA VAL A 423 -5.11 3.85 -30.68
C VAL A 423 -3.64 3.60 -30.33
N THR A 424 -3.04 4.39 -29.44
CA THR A 424 -1.66 4.19 -28.95
C THR A 424 -1.47 2.78 -28.37
N PHE A 425 -2.45 2.27 -27.64
CA PHE A 425 -2.45 0.90 -27.12
C PHE A 425 -2.42 -0.15 -28.23
N LEU A 426 -3.17 0.04 -29.32
CA LEU A 426 -3.24 -0.90 -30.43
C LEU A 426 -1.95 -0.92 -31.27
N THR A 427 -1.32 0.24 -31.42
CA THR A 427 -0.19 0.45 -32.34
C THR A 427 1.17 0.31 -31.65
N GLN A 428 1.22 0.22 -30.31
CA GLN A 428 2.47 0.10 -29.55
C GLN A 428 3.33 -1.11 -30.01
N PRO A 429 4.67 -1.00 -29.98
CA PRO A 429 5.56 -2.06 -30.44
C PRO A 429 5.38 -3.40 -29.71
N SER A 430 5.12 -3.37 -28.40
CA SER A 430 5.00 -4.57 -27.57
C SER A 430 3.82 -5.48 -27.94
N LEU A 431 2.81 -4.95 -28.65
CA LEU A 431 1.64 -5.70 -29.11
C LEU A 431 1.66 -6.01 -30.61
N GLN A 432 2.69 -5.60 -31.35
CA GLN A 432 2.87 -5.95 -32.76
C GLN A 432 3.38 -7.40 -32.90
N LEU A 433 2.46 -8.36 -32.72
CA LEU A 433 2.75 -9.78 -32.56
C LEU A 433 3.49 -10.41 -33.75
N GLU A 434 3.28 -9.87 -34.94
CA GLU A 434 3.94 -10.24 -36.19
C GLU A 434 5.45 -9.97 -36.19
N GLN A 435 5.95 -9.09 -35.32
CA GLN A 435 7.38 -8.84 -35.15
C GLN A 435 8.06 -9.95 -34.35
N TYR A 436 7.29 -10.80 -33.66
CA TYR A 436 7.81 -11.93 -32.92
C TYR A 436 7.87 -13.20 -33.77
N ARG A 437 8.87 -14.04 -33.48
CA ARG A 437 8.95 -15.39 -34.05
C ARG A 437 7.71 -16.21 -33.68
N GLU A 438 7.28 -17.08 -34.60
CA GLU A 438 6.05 -17.86 -34.48
C GLU A 438 5.87 -18.60 -33.12
N PRO A 439 6.87 -19.30 -32.54
CA PRO A 439 6.68 -19.95 -31.25
C PRO A 439 6.38 -18.98 -30.10
N LYS A 440 7.00 -17.78 -30.15
CA LYS A 440 6.78 -16.73 -29.16
C LYS A 440 5.40 -16.11 -29.34
N ARG A 441 5.00 -15.83 -30.58
CA ARG A 441 3.66 -15.33 -30.93
C ARG A 441 2.56 -16.28 -30.44
N LEU A 442 2.67 -17.57 -30.74
CA LEU A 442 1.70 -18.58 -30.29
C LEU A 442 1.59 -18.65 -28.77
N LYS A 443 2.71 -18.56 -28.05
CA LYS A 443 2.70 -18.53 -26.57
C LYS A 443 2.00 -17.29 -26.02
N ILE A 444 2.19 -16.12 -26.64
CA ILE A 444 1.50 -14.88 -26.24
C ILE A 444 0.00 -15.04 -26.46
N LEU A 445 -0.42 -15.45 -27.65
CA LEU A 445 -1.83 -15.65 -27.99
C LEU A 445 -2.51 -16.68 -27.08
N HIS A 446 -1.83 -17.77 -26.74
CA HIS A 446 -2.37 -18.77 -25.81
C HIS A 446 -2.54 -18.23 -24.38
N SER A 447 -1.67 -17.34 -23.92
CA SER A 447 -1.67 -16.85 -22.54
C SER A 447 -2.56 -15.63 -22.33
N HIS A 448 -2.66 -14.74 -23.32
CA HIS A 448 -3.33 -13.45 -23.19
C HIS A 448 -4.39 -13.18 -24.26
N GLY A 449 -4.51 -14.04 -25.28
CA GLY A 449 -5.24 -13.71 -26.51
C GLY A 449 -4.56 -12.61 -27.33
N ASP A 450 -5.25 -12.11 -28.35
CA ASP A 450 -4.85 -10.87 -29.03
C ASP A 450 -5.56 -9.68 -28.36
N MET A 451 -4.84 -9.00 -27.48
CA MET A 451 -5.36 -7.83 -26.76
C MET A 451 -5.77 -6.69 -27.71
N ARG A 452 -5.20 -6.64 -28.92
CA ARG A 452 -5.52 -5.62 -29.92
C ARG A 452 -6.94 -5.80 -30.44
N VAL A 453 -7.37 -7.04 -30.64
CA VAL A 453 -8.75 -7.34 -31.06
C VAL A 453 -9.75 -6.85 -30.00
N LEU A 454 -9.49 -7.14 -28.72
CA LEU A 454 -10.35 -6.73 -27.61
C LEU A 454 -10.46 -5.20 -27.50
N MET A 455 -9.33 -4.48 -27.55
CA MET A 455 -9.33 -3.01 -27.52
C MET A 455 -9.96 -2.41 -28.78
N GLY A 456 -9.76 -3.01 -29.95
CA GLY A 456 -10.42 -2.60 -31.19
C GLY A 456 -11.94 -2.64 -31.10
N PHE A 457 -12.50 -3.75 -30.59
CA PHE A 457 -13.95 -3.83 -30.35
C PHE A 457 -14.44 -2.83 -29.31
N GLN A 458 -13.62 -2.51 -28.30
CA GLN A 458 -13.93 -1.45 -27.34
C GLN A 458 -14.02 -0.08 -28.02
N ILE A 459 -13.09 0.27 -28.92
CA ILE A 459 -13.15 1.51 -29.71
C ILE A 459 -14.45 1.58 -30.50
N LEU A 460 -14.82 0.49 -31.20
CA LEU A 460 -16.05 0.45 -32.00
C LEU A 460 -17.30 0.60 -31.15
N SER A 461 -17.35 -0.11 -30.03
CA SER A 461 -18.43 -0.02 -29.05
C SER A 461 -18.59 1.43 -28.58
N MET A 462 -17.50 2.06 -28.14
CA MET A 462 -17.49 3.44 -27.67
C MET A 462 -17.86 4.44 -28.79
N TRP A 463 -17.34 4.26 -30.01
CA TRP A 463 -17.68 5.10 -31.16
C TRP A 463 -19.18 5.03 -31.49
N SER A 464 -19.77 3.84 -31.41
CA SER A 464 -21.20 3.64 -31.68
C SER A 464 -22.11 4.40 -30.70
N GLN A 465 -21.65 4.64 -29.46
CA GLN A 465 -22.41 5.36 -28.44
C GLN A 465 -22.51 6.87 -28.71
N LEU A 466 -21.58 7.45 -29.48
CA LEU A 466 -21.45 8.91 -29.61
C LEU A 466 -22.65 9.62 -30.26
N GLY A 467 -23.45 8.91 -31.07
CA GLY A 467 -24.55 9.52 -31.81
C GLY A 467 -24.09 10.73 -32.64
N GLU A 468 -24.78 11.88 -32.50
CA GLU A 468 -24.41 13.13 -33.20
C GLU A 468 -23.08 13.73 -32.72
N GLN A 469 -22.59 13.35 -31.53
CA GLN A 469 -21.32 13.86 -30.98
C GLN A 469 -20.10 13.41 -31.79
N LYS A 470 -20.25 12.42 -32.69
CA LYS A 470 -19.19 12.00 -33.64
C LYS A 470 -18.63 13.17 -34.45
N LEU A 471 -19.46 14.17 -34.74
CA LEU A 471 -19.06 15.36 -35.51
C LEU A 471 -17.96 16.18 -34.82
N HIS A 472 -17.80 16.08 -33.49
CA HIS A 472 -16.71 16.74 -32.76
C HIS A 472 -15.33 16.11 -33.02
N PHE A 473 -15.30 14.87 -33.50
CA PHE A 473 -14.08 14.12 -33.77
C PHE A 473 -13.76 14.08 -35.26
N ILE A 474 -14.69 14.46 -36.14
CA ILE A 474 -14.51 14.49 -37.58
C ILE A 474 -13.98 15.88 -38.00
N PRO A 475 -12.82 15.97 -38.69
CA PRO A 475 -12.03 14.88 -39.27
C PRO A 475 -10.87 14.38 -38.38
N SER A 476 -10.62 15.00 -37.22
CA SER A 476 -9.43 14.74 -36.38
C SER A 476 -9.13 13.28 -35.99
N MET A 477 -10.15 12.41 -35.89
CA MET A 477 -10.00 10.99 -35.56
C MET A 477 -9.80 10.09 -36.78
N VAL A 478 -9.87 10.64 -38.00
CA VAL A 478 -9.61 9.88 -39.23
C VAL A 478 -8.19 9.32 -39.21
N GLY A 479 -7.18 10.16 -38.98
CA GLY A 479 -5.77 9.74 -38.91
C GLY A 479 -5.52 8.66 -37.85
N PRO A 480 -5.87 8.88 -36.57
CA PRO A 480 -5.73 7.87 -35.52
C PRO A 480 -6.40 6.52 -35.85
N PHE A 481 -7.63 6.51 -36.37
CA PHE A 481 -8.27 5.25 -36.77
C PHE A 481 -7.63 4.64 -38.02
N LEU A 482 -7.00 5.43 -38.88
CA LEU A 482 -6.24 4.89 -40.00
C LEU A 482 -5.00 4.12 -39.51
N GLU A 483 -4.35 4.59 -38.44
CA GLU A 483 -3.26 3.83 -37.81
C GLU A 483 -3.72 2.47 -37.28
N VAL A 484 -4.97 2.36 -36.81
CA VAL A 484 -5.54 1.06 -36.40
C VAL A 484 -5.61 0.09 -37.57
N THR A 485 -5.87 0.58 -38.79
CA THR A 485 -5.89 -0.30 -39.98
C THR A 485 -4.49 -0.83 -40.35
N LEU A 486 -3.41 -0.20 -39.89
CA LEU A 486 -2.04 -0.70 -40.11
C LEU A 486 -1.76 -1.99 -39.34
N VAL A 487 -2.45 -2.22 -38.22
CA VAL A 487 -2.31 -3.44 -37.43
C VAL A 487 -2.65 -4.66 -38.32
N PRO A 488 -1.74 -5.64 -38.48
CA PRO A 488 -1.95 -6.84 -39.32
C PRO A 488 -2.92 -7.85 -38.70
N GLU A 489 -4.16 -7.40 -38.47
CA GLU A 489 -5.24 -8.19 -37.90
C GLU A 489 -6.53 -7.97 -38.71
N PRO A 490 -6.97 -8.95 -39.52
CA PRO A 490 -8.06 -8.77 -40.49
C PRO A 490 -9.39 -8.35 -39.87
N ALA A 491 -9.72 -8.90 -38.69
CA ALA A 491 -10.95 -8.56 -37.98
C ALA A 491 -10.98 -7.07 -37.59
N LEU A 492 -9.84 -6.56 -37.12
CA LEU A 492 -9.67 -5.16 -36.73
C LEU A 492 -9.76 -4.23 -37.94
N ARG A 493 -8.99 -4.54 -39.00
CA ARG A 493 -9.02 -3.79 -40.28
C ARG A 493 -10.45 -3.62 -40.81
N LYS A 494 -11.17 -4.74 -40.97
CA LYS A 494 -12.54 -4.75 -41.48
C LYS A 494 -13.49 -3.93 -40.61
N ALA A 495 -13.32 -4.02 -39.30
CA ALA A 495 -14.21 -3.33 -38.39
C ALA A 495 -13.94 -1.81 -38.35
N THR A 496 -12.68 -1.39 -38.45
CA THR A 496 -12.33 0.03 -38.57
C THR A 496 -12.84 0.66 -39.87
N LEU A 497 -12.91 -0.07 -40.98
CA LEU A 497 -13.52 0.45 -42.22
C LEU A 497 -14.98 0.89 -42.01
N SER A 498 -15.74 0.17 -41.17
CA SER A 498 -17.12 0.53 -40.85
C SER A 498 -17.22 1.88 -40.13
N VAL A 499 -16.18 2.27 -39.37
CA VAL A 499 -16.09 3.56 -38.71
C VAL A 499 -15.91 4.69 -39.71
N PHE A 500 -15.06 4.52 -40.73
CA PHE A 500 -14.91 5.54 -41.77
C PHE A 500 -16.20 5.73 -42.58
N TYR A 501 -16.89 4.64 -42.88
CA TYR A 501 -18.20 4.73 -43.53
C TYR A 501 -19.21 5.51 -42.68
N ASP A 502 -19.27 5.22 -41.38
CA ASP A 502 -20.12 5.94 -40.44
C ASP A 502 -19.71 7.42 -40.27
N MET A 503 -18.41 7.74 -40.29
CA MET A 503 -17.91 9.12 -40.33
C MET A 503 -18.42 9.87 -41.57
N MET A 504 -18.30 9.26 -42.76
CA MET A 504 -18.81 9.84 -44.01
C MET A 504 -20.32 10.05 -43.96
N GLN A 505 -21.08 9.07 -43.45
CA GLN A 505 -22.53 9.21 -43.29
C GLN A 505 -22.91 10.32 -42.32
N CYS A 506 -22.21 10.44 -41.18
CA CYS A 506 -22.45 11.49 -40.20
C CYS A 506 -22.16 12.88 -40.79
N GLU A 507 -21.02 13.04 -41.48
CA GLU A 507 -20.69 14.31 -42.13
C GLU A 507 -21.69 14.66 -43.25
N GLN A 508 -22.04 13.68 -44.10
CA GLN A 508 -23.02 13.83 -45.16
C GLN A 508 -24.39 14.26 -44.62
N ALA A 509 -24.87 13.64 -43.55
CA ALA A 509 -26.14 13.97 -42.93
C ALA A 509 -26.15 15.39 -42.33
N ALA A 510 -25.04 15.82 -41.74
CA ALA A 510 -24.95 17.12 -41.07
C ALA A 510 -24.63 18.29 -42.01
N ARG A 511 -23.83 18.05 -43.07
CA ARG A 511 -23.24 19.10 -43.92
C ARG A 511 -23.63 18.99 -45.40
N GLY A 512 -24.28 17.91 -45.82
CA GLY A 512 -24.63 17.65 -47.22
C GLY A 512 -23.46 17.19 -48.09
N SER A 513 -22.28 16.98 -47.50
CA SER A 513 -21.07 16.44 -48.15
C SER A 513 -20.20 15.72 -47.12
N PHE A 514 -19.37 14.77 -47.55
CA PHE A 514 -18.35 14.11 -46.72
C PHE A 514 -16.90 14.51 -47.08
N ARG A 515 -16.72 15.69 -47.69
CA ARG A 515 -15.43 16.11 -48.27
C ARG A 515 -14.31 16.26 -47.23
N LEU A 516 -14.63 16.54 -45.96
CA LEU A 516 -13.58 16.66 -44.95
C LEU A 516 -13.04 15.30 -44.54
N VAL A 517 -13.91 14.30 -44.37
CA VAL A 517 -13.49 12.91 -44.14
C VAL A 517 -12.71 12.40 -45.34
N GLU A 518 -13.20 12.65 -46.57
CA GLU A 518 -12.51 12.26 -47.81
C GLU A 518 -11.12 12.88 -47.91
N SER A 519 -11.00 14.20 -47.75
CA SER A 519 -9.72 14.91 -47.83
C SER A 519 -8.74 14.42 -46.76
N GLU A 520 -9.18 14.29 -45.52
CA GLU A 520 -8.31 13.83 -44.43
C GLU A 520 -7.87 12.37 -44.63
N LEU A 521 -8.76 11.50 -45.14
CA LEU A 521 -8.41 10.12 -45.49
C LEU A 521 -7.32 10.07 -46.56
N ILE A 522 -7.47 10.85 -47.64
CA ILE A 522 -6.48 10.93 -48.72
C ILE A 522 -5.15 11.44 -48.18
N ASP A 523 -5.16 12.57 -47.46
CA ASP A 523 -3.95 13.20 -46.92
C ASP A 523 -3.20 12.24 -45.96
N LYS A 524 -3.92 11.50 -45.12
CA LYS A 524 -3.31 10.54 -44.17
C LYS A 524 -2.85 9.26 -44.85
N LEU A 525 -3.58 8.74 -45.83
CA LEU A 525 -3.15 7.59 -46.63
C LEU A 525 -1.87 7.91 -47.41
N ASP A 526 -1.79 9.08 -48.05
CA ASP A 526 -0.61 9.53 -48.77
C ASP A 526 0.61 9.61 -47.84
N LEU A 527 0.44 10.14 -46.62
CA LEU A 527 1.49 10.15 -45.60
C LEU A 527 1.94 8.74 -45.23
N LEU A 528 1.02 7.83 -44.91
CA LEU A 528 1.34 6.45 -44.53
C LEU A 528 2.06 5.69 -45.64
N ILE A 529 1.62 5.86 -46.89
CA ILE A 529 2.27 5.27 -48.07
C ILE A 529 3.68 5.86 -48.25
N SER A 530 3.85 7.17 -48.07
CA SER A 530 5.16 7.83 -48.18
C SER A 530 6.16 7.35 -47.10
N GLU A 531 5.66 6.98 -45.93
CA GLU A 531 6.44 6.39 -44.84
C GLU A 531 6.68 4.88 -45.01
N ASN A 532 6.25 4.27 -46.13
CA ASN A 532 6.32 2.82 -46.38
C ASN A 532 5.62 1.99 -45.29
N LYS A 533 4.53 2.51 -44.72
CA LYS A 533 3.68 1.79 -43.76
C LYS A 533 2.58 1.01 -44.52
N GLY A 534 2.18 -0.13 -43.96
CA GLY A 534 1.15 -1.04 -44.53
C GLY A 534 1.75 -2.23 -45.29
N ASP A 535 1.09 -3.38 -45.20
CA ASP A 535 1.43 -4.61 -45.93
C ASP A 535 0.63 -4.74 -47.24
N ASP A 536 0.85 -5.81 -48.00
CA ASP A 536 0.14 -6.02 -49.27
C ASP A 536 -1.37 -6.22 -49.06
N GLU A 537 -1.79 -6.87 -47.95
CA GLU A 537 -3.20 -6.99 -47.57
C GLU A 537 -3.84 -5.63 -47.26
N TYR A 538 -3.10 -4.71 -46.65
CA TYR A 538 -3.54 -3.34 -46.38
C TYR A 538 -3.81 -2.57 -47.68
N ARG A 539 -2.95 -2.75 -48.69
CA ARG A 539 -3.16 -2.15 -50.02
C ARG A 539 -4.39 -2.73 -50.70
N GLU A 540 -4.60 -4.04 -50.60
CA GLU A 540 -5.80 -4.69 -51.14
C GLU A 540 -7.08 -4.23 -50.42
N LEU A 541 -7.04 -4.07 -49.10
CA LEU A 541 -8.17 -3.62 -48.28
C LEU A 541 -8.81 -2.33 -48.84
N PHE A 542 -8.00 -1.30 -49.14
CA PHE A 542 -8.50 -0.03 -49.67
C PHE A 542 -8.85 -0.05 -51.16
N SER A 543 -8.41 -1.06 -51.91
CA SER A 543 -8.87 -1.26 -53.28
C SER A 543 -10.28 -1.87 -53.37
N THR A 544 -10.80 -2.36 -52.24
CA THR A 544 -12.15 -2.93 -52.11
C THR A 544 -13.17 -2.00 -51.45
N MET A 545 -12.73 -0.84 -50.94
CA MET A 545 -13.61 0.27 -50.55
C MET A 545 -14.05 1.04 -51.80
#